data_AF-A0A353PVF8-F1
#
_entry.id   AF-A0A353PVF8-F1
#
_cell.length_a   1.000
_cell.length_b   1.000
_cell.length_c   1.000
_cell.angle_alpha   90.00
_cell.angle_beta   90.00
_cell.angle_gamma   90.00
#
_symmetry.space_group_name_H-M   'P 1'
#
loop_
_entity.id
_entity.type
_entity.pdbx_description
1 polymer ?
#
loop_
_entity_poly.entity_id
_entity_poly.type
_entity_poly.pdbx_seq_one_letter_code
_entity_poly.pdbx_strand_id
1 'polypeptide(L)'
;MRKKFDLSIPRTELIVHIISFIFGGIAEEAIFTGLLHEYLKKTKLPFLLNIFIVSFLFSLAHLDFSLAFFGIFIVRVVFLTGYYFYPSLIFFGIYHTLRNIIVYIMYI
;
A
#
# COMPACT_ATOMS: atom_id res chain seq x y z
N MET A 1 22.13 15.71 4.16
CA MET A 1 21.51 16.33 5.35
C MET A 1 20.67 15.29 6.06
N ARG A 2 21.05 14.80 7.25
CA ARG A 2 20.14 14.01 8.10
C ARG A 2 19.10 15.01 8.64
N LYS A 3 17.81 14.85 8.28
CA LYS A 3 16.74 15.52 9.01
C LYS A 3 16.88 15.10 10.48
N LYS A 4 17.03 16.09 11.38
CA LYS A 4 16.95 15.82 12.81
C LYS A 4 15.51 15.38 13.08
N PHE A 5 15.34 14.21 13.72
CA PHE A 5 14.05 13.77 14.24
C PHE A 5 13.44 14.91 15.06
N ASP A 6 12.31 15.43 14.60
CA ASP A 6 11.60 16.45 15.36
C ASP A 6 10.80 15.76 16.46
N LEU A 7 11.41 15.66 17.64
CA LEU A 7 10.79 15.09 18.85
C LEU A 7 9.65 15.98 19.41
N SER A 8 9.25 17.05 18.71
CA SER A 8 8.13 17.91 19.10
C SER A 8 6.75 17.30 18.88
N ILE A 9 6.64 16.21 18.11
CA ILE A 9 5.35 15.52 17.90
C ILE A 9 4.87 14.92 19.23
N PRO A 10 3.70 15.34 19.76
CA PRO A 10 3.11 14.73 20.93
C PRO A 10 2.96 13.21 20.74
N ARG A 11 3.34 12.42 21.74
CA ARG A 11 3.26 10.94 21.68
C ARG A 11 1.87 10.43 21.29
N THR A 12 0.83 11.17 21.68
CA THR A 12 -0.56 10.90 21.32
C THR A 12 -0.81 10.97 19.82
N GLU A 13 -0.26 11.96 19.12
CA GLU A 13 -0.40 12.09 17.66
C GLU A 13 0.34 10.97 16.93
N LEU A 14 1.55 10.63 17.38
CA LEU A 14 2.30 9.49 16.84
C LEU A 14 1.50 8.18 16.95
N ILE A 15 0.88 7.91 18.10
CA ILE A 15 0.05 6.71 18.31
C ILE A 15 -1.15 6.72 17.37
N VAL A 16 -1.84 7.85 17.22
CA VAL A 16 -2.99 7.98 16.31
C VAL A 16 -2.57 7.68 14.87
N HIS A 17 -1.44 8.23 14.40
CA HIS A 17 -0.93 7.96 13.06
C HIS A 17 -0.57 6.49 12.85
N ILE A 18 0.10 5.86 13.80
CA ILE A 18 0.44 4.43 13.73
C ILE A 18 -0.84 3.58 13.62
N ILE A 19 -1.86 3.88 14.44
CA ILE A 19 -3.14 3.18 14.39
C ILE A 19 -3.81 3.38 13.02
N SER A 20 -3.83 4.60 12.49
CA SER A 20 -4.36 4.90 11.17
C SER A 20 -3.62 4.13 10.07
N PHE A 21 -2.29 3.96 10.15
CA PHE A 21 -1.54 3.16 9.17
C PHE A 21 -1.86 1.68 9.23
N ILE A 22 -2.10 1.12 10.44
CA ILE A 22 -2.49 -0.28 10.60
C ILE A 22 -3.85 -0.52 9.94
N PHE A 23 -4.86 0.29 10.29
CA PHE A 23 -6.19 0.12 9.71
C PHE A 23 -6.23 0.45 8.22
N GLY A 24 -5.56 1.53 7.80
CA GLY A 24 -5.47 1.93 6.40
C GLY A 24 -4.80 0.86 5.54
N GLY A 25 -3.61 0.40 5.93
CA GLY A 25 -2.87 -0.63 5.19
C GLY A 25 -3.63 -1.94 5.06
N ILE A 26 -4.27 -2.41 6.14
CA ILE A 26 -5.09 -3.64 6.10
C ILE A 26 -6.33 -3.45 5.21
N ALA A 27 -7.03 -2.32 5.33
CA ALA A 27 -8.22 -2.03 4.52
C ALA A 27 -7.88 -1.95 3.03
N GLU A 28 -6.78 -1.27 2.69
CA GLU A 28 -6.29 -1.15 1.32
C GLU A 28 -5.95 -2.52 0.72
N GLU A 29 -5.24 -3.39 1.44
CA GLU A 29 -4.95 -4.74 0.95
C GLU A 29 -6.21 -5.60 0.83
N ALA A 30 -7.15 -5.51 1.78
CA ALA A 30 -8.41 -6.23 1.71
C ALA A 30 -9.24 -5.82 0.47
N ILE A 31 -9.32 -4.53 0.17
CA ILE A 31 -10.08 -4.00 -0.97
C ILE A 31 -9.40 -4.33 -2.29
N PHE A 32 -8.12 -3.98 -2.43
CA PHE A 32 -7.46 -4.06 -3.74
C PHE A 32 -6.87 -5.44 -4.04
N THR A 33 -6.27 -6.12 -3.05
CA THR A 33 -5.71 -7.47 -3.23
C THR A 33 -6.80 -8.53 -2.99
N GLY A 34 -7.53 -8.41 -1.88
CA GLY A 34 -8.50 -9.44 -1.48
C GLY A 34 -9.76 -9.46 -2.34
N LEU A 35 -10.39 -8.30 -2.53
CA LEU A 35 -11.65 -8.21 -3.27
C LEU A 35 -11.40 -8.01 -4.76
N LEU A 36 -10.76 -6.92 -5.15
CA LEU A 36 -10.67 -6.51 -6.55
C LEU A 36 -9.79 -7.46 -7.39
N HIS A 37 -8.56 -7.73 -6.96
CA HIS A 37 -7.65 -8.59 -7.71
C HIS A 37 -8.19 -10.03 -7.86
N GLU A 38 -8.71 -10.63 -6.79
CA GLU A 38 -9.31 -11.97 -6.85
C GLU A 38 -10.61 -11.98 -7.66
N TYR A 39 -11.42 -10.92 -7.62
CA TYR A 39 -12.61 -10.79 -8.48
C TYR A 39 -12.23 -10.79 -9.96
N LEU A 40 -11.27 -9.93 -10.36
CA LEU A 40 -10.80 -9.85 -11.75
C LEU A 40 -10.09 -11.13 -12.20
N LYS A 41 -9.46 -11.86 -11.28
CA LYS A 41 -8.88 -13.17 -11.57
C LYS A 41 -9.97 -14.19 -11.92
N LYS A 42 -11.12 -14.15 -11.25
CA LYS A 42 -12.27 -15.02 -11.54
C LYS A 42 -12.93 -14.70 -12.89
N THR A 43 -12.82 -13.48 -13.40
CA THR A 43 -13.35 -13.11 -14.74
C THR A 43 -12.46 -13.57 -15.90
N LYS A 44 -11.43 -14.40 -15.64
CA LYS A 44 -10.47 -14.92 -16.64
C LYS A 44 -9.69 -13.81 -17.37
N LEU A 45 -9.50 -12.65 -16.74
CA LEU A 45 -8.63 -11.62 -17.30
C LEU A 45 -7.18 -12.10 -17.36
N PRO A 46 -6.42 -11.74 -18.43
CA PRO A 46 -4.98 -12.01 -18.48
C PRO A 46 -4.28 -11.47 -17.24
N PHE A 47 -3.34 -12.23 -16.69
CA PHE A 47 -2.64 -11.91 -15.45
C PHE A 47 -2.06 -10.48 -15.43
N LEU A 48 -1.33 -10.11 -16.49
CA LEU A 48 -0.73 -8.78 -16.62
C LEU A 48 -1.79 -7.67 -16.66
N LEU A 49 -2.93 -7.91 -17.31
CA LEU A 49 -4.02 -6.94 -17.40
C LEU A 49 -4.72 -6.76 -16.05
N ASN A 50 -4.93 -7.85 -15.29
CA ASN A 50 -5.44 -7.77 -13.92
C ASN A 50 -4.50 -6.95 -13.03
N ILE A 51 -3.19 -7.25 -13.03
CA ILE A 51 -2.20 -6.48 -12.28
C ILE A 51 -2.23 -5.00 -12.67
N PHE A 52 -2.28 -4.70 -13.97
CA PHE A 52 -2.32 -3.34 -14.47
C PHE A 52 -3.56 -2.58 -13.95
N ILE A 53 -4.75 -3.15 -14.10
CA ILE A 53 -6.01 -2.52 -13.68
C ILE A 53 -6.00 -2.25 -12.17
N VAL A 54 -5.65 -3.24 -11.35
CA VAL A 54 -5.62 -3.08 -9.89
C VAL A 54 -4.58 -2.06 -9.47
N SER A 55 -3.38 -2.09 -10.07
CA SER A 55 -2.31 -1.16 -9.73
C SER A 55 -2.65 0.28 -10.13
N PHE A 56 -3.30 0.45 -11.28
CA PHE A 56 -3.74 1.75 -11.76
C PHE A 56 -4.84 2.33 -10.86
N LEU A 57 -5.87 1.54 -10.53
CA LEU A 57 -6.96 1.96 -9.65
C LEU A 57 -6.47 2.25 -8.22
N PHE A 58 -5.55 1.45 -7.71
CA PHE A 58 -4.92 1.68 -6.41
C PHE A 58 -4.19 3.03 -6.38
N SER A 59 -3.41 3.33 -7.42
CA SER A 59 -2.67 4.59 -7.52
C SER A 59 -3.61 5.78 -7.69
N LEU A 60 -4.69 5.63 -8.46
CA LEU A 60 -5.73 6.66 -8.61
C LEU A 60 -6.43 6.98 -7.28
N ALA A 61 -6.65 5.99 -6.41
CA ALA A 61 -7.30 6.20 -5.11
C ALA A 61 -6.50 7.12 -4.17
N HIS A 62 -5.19 7.30 -4.42
CA HIS A 62 -4.35 8.21 -3.65
C HIS A 62 -4.48 9.67 -4.10
N LEU A 63 -5.18 9.93 -5.21
CA LEU A 63 -5.43 11.27 -5.78
C LEU A 63 -4.16 12.14 -5.98
N ASP A 64 -2.99 11.51 -6.00
CA ASP A 64 -1.71 12.16 -6.18
C ASP A 64 -1.24 11.92 -7.61
N PHE A 65 -1.31 12.96 -8.46
CA PHE A 65 -0.91 12.91 -9.87
C PHE A 65 0.53 13.42 -10.11
N SER A 66 1.41 13.25 -9.12
CA SER A 66 2.82 13.59 -9.21
C SER A 66 3.72 12.37 -9.55
N LEU A 67 5.05 12.52 -9.44
CA LEU A 67 5.98 11.38 -9.47
C LEU A 67 5.62 10.28 -8.45
N ALA A 68 4.95 10.64 -7.36
CA ALA A 68 4.44 9.69 -6.38
C ALA A 68 3.41 8.72 -7.00
N PHE A 69 2.61 9.15 -7.98
CA PHE A 69 1.67 8.29 -8.71
C PHE A 69 2.39 7.07 -9.30
N PHE A 70 3.47 7.32 -10.06
CA PHE A 70 4.23 6.27 -10.71
C PHE A 70 4.96 5.38 -9.69
N GLY A 71 5.46 5.98 -8.60
CA GLY A 71 6.06 5.22 -7.50
C GLY A 71 5.06 4.26 -6.85
N ILE A 72 3.86 4.73 -6.54
CA ILE A 72 2.77 3.93 -5.96
C ILE A 72 2.36 2.82 -6.94
N PHE A 73 2.21 3.14 -8.22
CA PHE A 73 1.88 2.18 -9.26
C PHE A 73 2.89 1.05 -9.36
N ILE A 74 4.19 1.36 -9.44
CA ILE A 74 5.26 0.36 -9.55
C ILE A 74 5.32 -0.52 -8.30
N VAL A 75 5.24 0.07 -7.10
CA VAL A 75 5.20 -0.68 -5.84
C VAL A 75 4.02 -1.67 -5.85
N ARG A 76 2.86 -1.22 -6.33
CA ARG A 76 1.66 -2.05 -6.39
C ARG A 76 1.78 -3.20 -7.42
N VAL A 77 2.41 -2.96 -8.56
CA VAL A 77 2.72 -4.01 -9.55
C VAL A 77 3.62 -5.08 -8.93
N VAL A 78 4.67 -4.68 -8.20
CA VAL A 78 5.57 -5.61 -7.51
C VAL A 78 4.82 -6.40 -6.43
N PHE A 79 3.94 -5.76 -5.67
CA PHE A 79 3.11 -6.42 -4.66
C PHE A 79 2.22 -7.50 -5.25
N LEU A 80 1.44 -7.18 -6.29
CA LEU A 80 0.53 -8.15 -6.89
C LEU A 80 1.29 -9.28 -7.59
N THR A 81 2.46 -8.97 -8.15
CA THR A 81 3.38 -10.00 -8.67
C THR A 81 3.87 -10.90 -7.54
N GLY A 82 4.28 -10.36 -6.39
CA GLY A 82 4.67 -11.14 -5.22
C GLY A 82 3.53 -11.97 -4.65
N TYR A 83 2.32 -11.40 -4.58
CA TYR A 83 1.12 -12.07 -4.10
C TYR A 83 0.72 -13.25 -4.99
N TYR A 84 0.97 -13.17 -6.29
CA TYR A 84 0.80 -14.32 -7.18
C TYR A 84 1.63 -15.54 -6.76
N PHE A 85 2.88 -15.32 -6.32
CA PHE A 85 3.76 -16.38 -5.85
C PHE A 85 3.51 -16.78 -4.39
N TYR A 86 3.03 -15.84 -3.56
CA TYR A 86 2.75 -16.05 -2.15
C TYR A 86 1.42 -15.42 -1.74
N PRO A 87 0.27 -16.09 -1.98
CA PRO A 87 -1.06 -15.49 -1.84
C PRO A 87 -1.51 -15.39 -0.37
N SER A 88 -0.84 -14.51 0.38
CA SER A 88 -1.11 -14.26 1.81
C SER A 88 -1.48 -12.79 2.03
N LEU A 89 -2.79 -12.52 2.15
CA LEU A 89 -3.29 -11.17 2.46
C LEU A 89 -2.73 -10.65 3.79
N ILE A 90 -2.54 -11.52 4.78
CA ILE A 90 -1.98 -11.14 6.08
C ILE A 90 -0.53 -10.65 5.91
N PHE A 91 0.29 -11.38 5.13
CA PHE A 91 1.68 -10.99 4.90
C PHE A 91 1.77 -9.62 4.19
N PHE A 92 1.03 -9.44 3.10
CA PHE A 92 1.04 -8.17 2.36
C PHE A 92 0.43 -7.02 3.16
N GLY A 93 -0.60 -7.27 3.98
CA GLY A 93 -1.18 -6.29 4.90
C GLY A 93 -0.18 -5.81 5.96
N ILE A 94 0.56 -6.75 6.59
CA ILE A 94 1.63 -6.43 7.54
C ILE A 94 2.74 -5.65 6.83
N TYR A 95 3.20 -6.13 5.68
CA TYR A 95 4.27 -5.46 4.92
C TYR A 95 3.87 -4.02 4.55
N HIS A 96 2.66 -3.82 4.03
CA HIS A 96 2.16 -2.50 3.67
C HIS A 96 2.12 -1.56 4.89
N THR A 97 1.53 -2.02 5.98
CA THR A 97 1.46 -1.27 7.24
C THR A 97 2.85 -0.86 7.72
N LEU A 98 3.80 -1.81 7.76
CA LEU A 98 5.18 -1.56 8.17
C LEU A 98 5.87 -0.56 7.25
N ARG A 99 5.70 -0.67 5.93
CA ARG A 99 6.22 0.30 4.96
C ARG A 99 5.72 1.70 5.27
N ASN A 100 4.41 1.87 5.51
CA ASN A 100 3.83 3.19 5.78
C ASN A 100 4.34 3.78 7.10
N ILE A 101 4.47 2.95 8.15
CA ILE A 101 5.07 3.36 9.43
C ILE A 101 6.54 3.77 9.26
N ILE A 102 7.35 2.98 8.54
CA ILE A 102 8.77 3.28 8.29
C ILE A 102 8.90 4.59 7.51
N VAL A 103 8.15 4.73 6.41
CA VAL A 103 8.12 5.95 5.61
C VAL A 103 7.77 7.13 6.49
N TYR A 104 6.68 7.04 7.26
CA TYR A 104 6.27 8.11 8.18
C TYR A 104 7.43 8.49 9.12
N ILE A 105 7.99 7.52 9.86
CA ILE A 105 9.10 7.74 10.80
C ILE A 105 10.33 8.36 10.13
N MET A 106 10.61 8.06 8.86
CA MET A 106 11.74 8.66 8.13
C MET A 106 11.52 10.12 7.74
N TYR A 107 10.28 10.59 7.67
CA TYR A 107 9.93 11.93 7.18
C TYR A 107 9.62 12.95 8.27
N ILE A 108 9.26 12.50 9.49
CA ILE A 108 9.22 13.27 10.74
C ILE A 108 10.61 13.37 11.39
#